data_AF-A0A6J6C0T6-F1
#
_entry.id   AF-A0A6J6C0T6-F1
#
_cell.length_a   1.000
_cell.length_b   1.000
_cell.length_c   1.000
_cell.angle_alpha   90.00
_cell.angle_beta   90.00
_cell.angle_gamma   90.00
#
_symmetry.space_group_name_H-M   'P 1'
#
loop_
_entity.id
_entity.type
_entity.pdbx_description
1 polymer ?
#
loop_
_entity_poly.entity_id
_entity_poly.type
_entity_poly.pdbx_seq_one_letter_code
_entity_poly.pdbx_strand_id
1 'polypeptide(L)'
;MTENKPRFAYFKQVAIGSASGLLALILLIVGSSFGSSVSNPTSSPSASATQSATPSASASNARACSVADLATVPELGNLSAVVLKAGTNEVLFDRNANVPAATASVMKVLTAAAALQTLGPNFVVETKVYADPANPGTVILVGAGDPTLSALPAGQQSVYANAPKLSTLALKVNEWAVANGVTVNNIVLDSTLFAGGGAASKWESSWARSEQTQGYMSEVTALQVDGDRKAPASETSPRSTKPVANAGAKFKKALGTIATGATVVEGELPAGAVEIAKVSSQTIDKWIRHMLQKSDNTEAEYLARLVALNQGYDGSFASIGIAFKKALASTNLDTSSLVIKDGSGLSALNAVSPTFVAKLMQMVLDGWGDFEIINEGLPSAGETGSLATRFKGDNADAVGKVRAKTGWINNGYTLAGIISAKDGTNLLFAVYALGPVKDNAKQAIDNLVTGFYRCGDQLSNE
;
A
#
# COMPACT_ATOMS: atom_id res chain seq x y z
N MET A 1 2.49 41.35 38.20
CA MET A 1 1.67 40.49 39.07
C MET A 1 0.73 39.73 38.15
N THR A 2 1.21 38.59 37.67
CA THR A 2 0.79 37.23 38.07
C THR A 2 -0.40 36.73 37.25
N GLU A 3 -0.03 35.91 36.27
CA GLU A 3 -0.71 34.73 35.72
C GLU A 3 -2.07 34.34 36.31
N ASN A 4 -3.02 34.03 35.41
CA ASN A 4 -3.39 32.62 35.20
C ASN A 4 -4.28 32.46 33.95
N LYS A 5 -3.85 31.58 33.02
CA LYS A 5 -4.75 30.84 32.12
C LYS A 5 -4.98 29.46 32.74
N PRO A 6 -6.13 28.82 32.47
CA PRO A 6 -6.13 27.71 31.51
C PRO A 6 -7.34 27.82 30.55
N ARG A 7 -7.21 27.60 29.24
CA ARG A 7 -7.06 26.33 28.48
C ARG A 7 -8.31 25.42 28.50
N PHE A 8 -8.82 25.22 27.27
CA PHE A 8 -9.73 24.18 26.75
C PHE A 8 -11.20 24.15 27.19
N ALA A 9 -12.09 24.48 26.24
CA ALA A 9 -13.42 23.87 26.14
C ALA A 9 -13.79 23.70 24.65
N TYR A 10 -13.73 22.45 24.20
CA TYR A 10 -14.45 21.93 23.05
C TYR A 10 -15.91 21.78 23.48
N PHE A 11 -16.91 22.31 22.76
CA PHE A 11 -18.23 21.68 22.68
C PHE A 11 -19.13 22.24 21.56
N LYS A 12 -19.78 21.27 20.91
CA LYS A 12 -20.90 21.34 19.96
C LYS A 12 -22.10 22.16 20.47
N GLN A 13 -22.87 22.72 19.53
CA GLN A 13 -24.33 22.93 19.59
C GLN A 13 -24.92 22.27 18.32
N VAL A 14 -25.84 21.29 18.31
CA VAL A 14 -27.17 21.06 18.93
C VAL A 14 -28.32 21.77 18.22
N ALA A 15 -29.23 20.95 17.65
CA ALA A 15 -30.69 21.15 17.58
C ALA A 15 -31.32 19.76 17.32
N ILE A 16 -31.82 19.03 18.32
CA ILE A 16 -33.16 19.05 18.99
C ILE A 16 -34.26 18.30 18.21
N GLY A 17 -34.88 17.35 18.93
CA GLY A 17 -36.18 16.74 18.68
C GLY A 17 -36.29 15.35 19.35
N SER A 18 -36.50 15.27 20.68
CA SER A 18 -37.77 14.86 21.36
C SER A 18 -38.22 13.40 21.09
N ALA A 19 -38.63 12.53 22.01
CA ALA A 19 -38.96 12.58 23.44
C ALA A 19 -39.17 11.13 23.97
N SER A 20 -39.26 10.98 25.31
CA SER A 20 -39.90 9.87 26.08
C SER A 20 -39.12 8.54 26.14
N GLY A 21 -38.90 7.84 27.25
CA GLY A 21 -39.31 7.93 28.66
C GLY A 21 -38.53 6.86 29.45
N LEU A 22 -38.04 7.19 30.67
CA LEU A 22 -38.44 6.57 31.95
C LEU A 22 -38.19 5.05 32.08
N LEU A 23 -37.13 4.64 32.81
CA LEU A 23 -37.21 4.32 34.25
C LEU A 23 -35.86 3.83 34.80
N ALA A 24 -35.59 4.24 36.03
CA ALA A 24 -34.43 3.90 36.85
C ALA A 24 -34.61 2.56 37.57
N LEU A 25 -33.50 1.88 37.90
CA LEU A 25 -33.29 1.38 39.26
C LEU A 25 -31.80 1.14 39.56
N ILE A 26 -31.33 1.82 40.61
CA ILE A 26 -30.08 1.59 41.34
C ILE A 26 -30.38 0.58 42.45
N LEU A 27 -29.46 -0.34 42.74
CA LEU A 27 -29.15 -0.74 44.12
C LEU A 27 -27.80 -1.47 44.24
N LEU A 28 -26.92 -0.81 45.00
CA LEU A 28 -25.68 -1.31 45.60
C LEU A 28 -25.97 -2.38 46.65
N ILE A 29 -25.12 -3.42 46.74
CA ILE A 29 -24.73 -4.03 48.03
C ILE A 29 -23.22 -4.32 48.03
N VAL A 30 -22.57 -3.81 49.06
CA VAL A 30 -21.18 -3.99 49.48
C VAL A 30 -21.06 -5.23 50.36
N GLY A 31 -19.94 -5.96 50.22
CA GLY A 31 -19.25 -6.56 51.35
C GLY A 31 -19.42 -8.07 51.54
N SER A 32 -18.32 -8.81 51.44
CA SER A 32 -17.70 -9.56 52.56
C SER A 32 -16.75 -10.63 52.02
N SER A 33 -15.49 -10.50 52.39
CA SER A 33 -14.45 -11.49 52.21
C SER A 33 -14.72 -12.72 53.10
N PHE A 34 -14.80 -13.90 52.49
CA PHE A 34 -14.59 -15.17 53.18
C PHE A 34 -13.65 -16.03 52.35
N GLY A 35 -12.48 -16.29 52.91
CA GLY A 35 -11.57 -17.30 52.43
C GLY A 35 -12.15 -18.69 52.73
N SER A 36 -12.12 -19.55 51.73
CA SER A 36 -12.20 -21.00 51.90
C SER A 36 -11.47 -21.63 50.74
N SER A 37 -10.36 -22.27 51.07
CA SER A 37 -9.56 -23.13 50.21
C SER A 37 -10.41 -24.27 49.66
N VAL A 38 -10.62 -24.28 48.34
CA VAL A 38 -11.14 -25.43 47.61
C VAL A 38 -10.18 -25.72 46.46
N SER A 39 -9.57 -26.89 46.53
CA SER A 39 -8.78 -27.54 45.50
C SER A 39 -9.58 -27.62 44.19
N ASN A 40 -9.09 -26.96 43.14
CA ASN A 40 -9.58 -27.15 41.77
C ASN A 40 -8.62 -28.05 41.00
N PRO A 41 -9.13 -29.06 40.27
CA PRO A 41 -8.33 -29.93 39.43
C PRO A 41 -7.80 -29.15 38.23
N THR A 42 -6.55 -29.44 37.87
CA THR A 42 -5.86 -28.93 36.69
C THR A 42 -6.51 -29.47 35.42
N SER A 43 -7.57 -28.83 34.92
CA SER A 43 -8.03 -29.01 33.54
C SER A 43 -7.25 -28.05 32.65
N SER A 44 -6.18 -28.56 32.04
CA SER A 44 -5.53 -27.93 30.89
C SER A 44 -6.58 -27.73 29.79
N PRO A 45 -6.81 -26.51 29.26
CA PRO A 45 -7.67 -26.36 28.11
C PRO A 45 -6.90 -26.95 26.93
N SER A 46 -7.23 -28.18 26.56
CA SER A 46 -6.96 -28.69 25.23
C SER A 46 -7.64 -27.72 24.28
N ALA A 47 -6.84 -26.94 23.56
CA ALA A 47 -7.31 -26.11 22.47
C ALA A 47 -7.94 -27.05 21.44
N SER A 48 -9.26 -27.21 21.52
CA SER A 48 -10.03 -27.81 20.45
C SER A 48 -9.85 -26.86 19.27
N ALA A 49 -8.99 -27.26 18.33
CA ALA A 49 -8.84 -26.59 17.07
C ALA A 49 -10.22 -26.63 16.38
N THR A 50 -10.96 -25.53 16.47
CA THR A 50 -12.04 -25.25 15.54
C THR A 50 -11.43 -25.33 14.15
N GLN A 51 -11.70 -26.43 13.45
CA GLN A 51 -11.45 -26.55 12.02
C GLN A 51 -12.16 -25.37 11.36
N SER A 52 -11.38 -24.36 10.95
CA SER A 52 -11.83 -23.48 9.87
C SER A 52 -12.22 -24.40 8.73
N ALA A 53 -13.47 -24.29 8.27
CA ALA A 53 -13.92 -24.98 7.08
C ALA A 53 -13.01 -24.55 5.92
N THR A 54 -12.07 -25.42 5.56
CA THR A 54 -11.37 -25.30 4.29
C THR A 54 -12.47 -25.33 3.22
N PRO A 55 -12.52 -24.37 2.28
CA PRO A 55 -13.20 -24.58 1.02
C PRO A 55 -12.63 -25.89 0.47
N SER A 56 -13.43 -26.95 0.52
CA SER A 56 -13.16 -28.14 -0.27
C SER A 56 -13.63 -27.79 -1.67
N ALA A 57 -12.84 -28.12 -2.69
CA ALA A 57 -13.31 -28.01 -4.06
C ALA A 57 -14.68 -28.71 -4.14
N SER A 58 -15.68 -28.05 -4.74
CA SER A 58 -16.98 -28.69 -4.86
C SER A 58 -16.79 -29.95 -5.70
N ALA A 59 -17.08 -31.11 -5.12
CA ALA A 59 -16.96 -32.38 -5.80
C ALA A 59 -17.95 -32.41 -6.98
N SER A 60 -17.48 -32.04 -8.16
CA SER A 60 -18.15 -32.38 -9.40
C SER A 60 -17.30 -33.44 -10.10
N ASN A 61 -17.80 -34.68 -10.08
CA ASN A 61 -17.19 -35.83 -10.77
C ASN A 61 -17.25 -35.71 -12.31
N ALA A 62 -17.28 -34.48 -12.86
CA ALA A 62 -17.54 -34.18 -14.27
C ALA A 62 -16.47 -33.29 -14.92
N ARG A 63 -15.59 -32.64 -14.14
CA ARG A 63 -14.50 -31.80 -14.68
C ARG A 63 -13.30 -32.67 -15.02
N ALA A 64 -12.90 -32.68 -16.29
CA ALA A 64 -11.88 -33.59 -16.81
C ALA A 64 -10.52 -32.92 -17.13
N CYS A 65 -10.41 -31.60 -17.03
CA CYS A 65 -9.16 -30.89 -17.37
C CYS A 65 -8.30 -30.73 -16.11
N SER A 66 -7.18 -31.44 -16.08
CA SER A 66 -6.23 -31.42 -14.95
C SER A 66 -4.99 -30.59 -15.26
N VAL A 67 -4.43 -30.01 -14.20
CA VAL A 67 -3.14 -29.29 -14.18
C VAL A 67 -2.17 -29.89 -13.17
N ALA A 68 -2.43 -31.11 -12.69
CA ALA A 68 -1.66 -31.78 -11.64
C ALA A 68 -0.16 -31.84 -11.96
N ASP A 69 0.20 -32.18 -13.20
CA ASP A 69 1.60 -32.24 -13.64
C ASP A 69 2.28 -30.86 -13.59
N LEU A 70 1.54 -29.78 -13.87
CA LEU A 70 2.06 -28.41 -13.79
C LEU A 70 2.16 -27.91 -12.34
N ALA A 71 1.27 -28.38 -11.47
CA ALA A 71 1.21 -27.98 -10.06
C ALA A 71 2.22 -28.72 -9.16
N THR A 72 2.85 -29.79 -9.67
CA THR A 72 3.79 -30.63 -8.90
C THR A 72 5.25 -30.45 -9.32
N VAL A 73 5.53 -29.56 -10.28
CA VAL A 73 6.91 -29.28 -10.70
C VAL A 73 7.74 -28.67 -9.56
N PRO A 74 9.00 -29.08 -9.39
CA PRO A 74 9.83 -28.66 -8.25
C PRO A 74 10.13 -27.15 -8.24
N GLU A 75 10.07 -26.48 -9.39
CA GLU A 75 10.27 -25.04 -9.53
C GLU A 75 9.25 -24.20 -8.75
N LEU A 76 8.07 -24.76 -8.43
CA LEU A 76 7.06 -24.07 -7.62
C LEU A 76 7.37 -24.10 -6.11
N GLY A 77 8.34 -24.91 -5.67
CA GLY A 77 8.69 -25.04 -4.26
C GLY A 77 7.48 -25.38 -3.39
N ASN A 78 7.25 -24.59 -2.35
CA ASN A 78 6.08 -24.71 -1.49
C ASN A 78 4.89 -23.97 -2.14
N LEU A 79 4.14 -24.68 -2.97
CA LEU A 79 2.97 -24.13 -3.66
C LEU A 79 1.82 -23.84 -2.69
N SER A 80 1.30 -22.61 -2.75
CA SER A 80 -0.05 -22.26 -2.29
C SER A 80 -0.80 -21.59 -3.43
N ALA A 81 -1.96 -22.11 -3.81
CA ALA A 81 -2.69 -21.63 -4.95
C ALA A 81 -4.21 -21.82 -4.81
N VAL A 82 -4.96 -20.96 -5.49
CA VAL A 82 -6.41 -21.09 -5.62
C VAL A 82 -6.86 -20.65 -7.00
N VAL A 83 -7.91 -21.28 -7.52
CA VAL A 83 -8.70 -20.80 -8.66
C VAL A 83 -10.16 -20.83 -8.28
N LEU A 84 -10.83 -19.68 -8.41
CA LEU A 84 -12.26 -19.51 -8.17
C LEU A 84 -12.97 -19.19 -9.50
N LYS A 85 -14.17 -19.73 -9.69
CA LYS A 85 -15.07 -19.27 -10.75
C LYS A 85 -15.68 -17.93 -10.36
N ALA A 86 -15.52 -16.93 -11.21
CA ALA A 86 -16.09 -15.61 -10.97
C ALA A 86 -17.64 -15.67 -10.86
N GLY A 87 -18.22 -14.76 -10.07
CA GLY A 87 -19.65 -14.62 -9.80
C GLY A 87 -20.22 -15.62 -8.78
N THR A 88 -19.63 -16.81 -8.67
CA THR A 88 -20.09 -17.86 -7.73
C THR A 88 -19.11 -18.12 -6.58
N ASN A 89 -17.84 -17.72 -6.74
CA ASN A 89 -16.74 -18.07 -5.84
C ASN A 89 -16.56 -19.59 -5.66
N GLU A 90 -17.04 -20.40 -6.61
CA GLU A 90 -16.83 -21.84 -6.60
C GLU A 90 -15.33 -22.14 -6.70
N VAL A 91 -14.81 -22.94 -5.76
CA VAL A 91 -13.40 -23.34 -5.75
C VAL A 91 -13.16 -24.45 -6.77
N LEU A 92 -12.38 -24.15 -7.80
CA LEU A 92 -12.02 -25.08 -8.88
C LEU A 92 -10.70 -25.80 -8.59
N PHE A 93 -9.75 -25.07 -7.99
CA PHE A 93 -8.43 -25.57 -7.64
C PHE A 93 -8.02 -25.01 -6.28
N ASP A 94 -7.49 -25.86 -5.40
CA ASP A 94 -6.98 -25.51 -4.08
C ASP A 94 -5.68 -26.26 -3.80
N ARG A 95 -4.64 -25.51 -3.47
CA ARG A 95 -3.46 -25.98 -2.75
C ARG A 95 -3.19 -25.00 -1.62
N ASN A 96 -3.42 -25.39 -0.37
CA ASN A 96 -3.19 -24.53 0.80
C ASN A 96 -3.87 -23.14 0.70
N ALA A 97 -5.03 -23.05 0.02
CA ALA A 97 -5.58 -21.77 -0.42
C ALA A 97 -5.98 -20.81 0.72
N ASN A 98 -6.11 -21.30 1.95
CA ASN A 98 -6.52 -20.51 3.12
C ASN A 98 -5.38 -20.28 4.11
N VAL A 99 -4.20 -20.82 3.84
CA VAL A 99 -3.01 -20.60 4.65
C VAL A 99 -2.45 -19.22 4.32
N PRO A 100 -2.42 -18.26 5.26
CA PRO A 100 -1.82 -16.96 5.01
C PRO A 100 -0.32 -17.10 4.75
N ALA A 101 0.18 -16.45 3.70
CA ALA A 101 1.58 -16.54 3.31
C ALA A 101 2.11 -15.22 2.72
N ALA A 102 3.43 -15.12 2.56
CA ALA A 102 4.08 -13.97 1.96
C ALA A 102 3.60 -13.75 0.53
N THR A 103 3.05 -12.57 0.27
CA THR A 103 2.44 -12.24 -1.03
C THR A 103 3.43 -11.71 -2.04
N ALA A 104 4.60 -11.27 -1.60
CA ALA A 104 5.42 -10.32 -2.35
C ALA A 104 4.56 -9.14 -2.86
N SER A 105 4.89 -8.57 -4.02
CA SER A 105 4.16 -7.41 -4.60
C SER A 105 2.70 -7.63 -4.98
N VAL A 106 2.13 -8.83 -4.82
CA VAL A 106 0.66 -9.00 -4.85
C VAL A 106 -0.02 -8.17 -3.74
N MET A 107 0.69 -7.84 -2.65
CA MET A 107 0.21 -6.91 -1.61
C MET A 107 -0.29 -5.57 -2.16
N LYS A 108 0.29 -5.11 -3.27
CA LYS A 108 -0.08 -3.81 -3.88
C LYS A 108 -1.53 -3.76 -4.33
N VAL A 109 -2.16 -4.90 -4.60
CA VAL A 109 -3.60 -4.95 -4.85
C VAL A 109 -4.38 -4.58 -3.59
N LEU A 110 -4.03 -5.15 -2.43
CA LEU A 110 -4.67 -4.81 -1.15
C LEU A 110 -4.42 -3.34 -0.81
N THR A 111 -3.22 -2.83 -1.07
CA THR A 111 -2.88 -1.41 -0.88
C THR A 111 -3.74 -0.50 -1.76
N ALA A 112 -3.91 -0.85 -3.04
CA ALA A 112 -4.79 -0.10 -3.93
C ALA A 112 -6.26 -0.13 -3.46
N ALA A 113 -6.74 -1.31 -3.06
CA ALA A 113 -8.10 -1.48 -2.55
C ALA A 113 -8.34 -0.64 -1.28
N ALA A 114 -7.43 -0.70 -0.31
CA ALA A 114 -7.51 0.09 0.91
C ALA A 114 -7.43 1.60 0.63
N ALA A 115 -6.58 2.02 -0.32
CA ALA A 115 -6.45 3.40 -0.75
C ALA A 115 -7.73 3.92 -1.41
N LEU A 116 -8.34 3.18 -2.34
CA LEU A 116 -9.58 3.56 -2.99
C LEU A 116 -10.74 3.65 -1.99
N GLN A 117 -10.89 2.68 -1.09
CA GLN A 117 -11.94 2.70 -0.06
C GLN A 117 -11.79 3.85 0.94
N THR A 118 -10.55 4.25 1.25
CA THR A 118 -10.30 5.27 2.28
C THR A 118 -10.23 6.69 1.71
N LEU A 119 -9.51 6.86 0.60
CA LEU A 119 -9.12 8.16 0.06
C LEU A 119 -10.00 8.55 -1.14
N GLY A 120 -10.50 7.57 -1.90
CA GLY A 120 -11.15 7.76 -3.19
C GLY A 120 -10.14 8.07 -4.32
N PRO A 121 -10.52 7.84 -5.59
CA PRO A 121 -9.59 7.90 -6.72
C PRO A 121 -9.02 9.29 -7.00
N ASN A 122 -9.77 10.33 -6.63
CA ASN A 122 -9.44 11.74 -6.88
C ASN A 122 -8.62 12.38 -5.76
N PHE A 123 -8.21 11.61 -4.74
CA PHE A 123 -7.36 12.13 -3.68
C PHE A 123 -6.05 12.66 -4.25
N VAL A 124 -5.61 13.82 -3.75
CA VAL A 124 -4.33 14.44 -4.10
C VAL A 124 -3.58 14.78 -2.82
N VAL A 125 -2.25 14.76 -2.89
CA VAL A 125 -1.37 15.18 -1.81
C VAL A 125 -0.84 16.57 -2.11
N GLU A 126 -0.93 17.48 -1.14
CA GLU A 126 -0.41 18.85 -1.28
C GLU A 126 0.94 18.99 -0.58
N THR A 127 2.00 19.26 -1.34
CA THR A 127 3.27 19.75 -0.77
C THR A 127 3.24 21.26 -0.67
N LYS A 128 3.60 21.80 0.50
CA LYS A 128 3.40 23.22 0.81
C LYS A 128 4.69 23.89 1.25
N VAL A 129 4.75 25.21 1.05
CA VAL A 129 5.80 26.07 1.60
C VAL A 129 5.16 27.15 2.45
N TYR A 130 5.72 27.34 3.64
CA TYR A 130 5.32 28.37 4.58
C TYR A 130 6.45 29.39 4.78
N ALA A 131 6.09 30.62 5.12
CA ALA A 131 7.00 31.60 5.70
C ALA A 131 6.77 31.67 7.21
N ASP A 132 7.83 31.93 7.98
CA ASP A 132 7.72 32.21 9.42
C ASP A 132 7.78 33.72 9.69
N PRO A 133 6.66 34.38 10.03
CA PRO A 133 6.66 35.80 10.35
C PRO A 133 7.50 36.17 11.58
N ALA A 134 7.72 35.23 12.51
CA ALA A 134 8.54 35.46 13.69
C ALA A 134 10.05 35.45 13.35
N ASN A 135 10.44 34.81 12.25
CA ASN A 135 11.82 34.71 11.78
C ASN A 135 11.92 35.09 10.29
N PRO A 136 11.86 36.41 9.94
CA PRO A 136 11.93 36.86 8.56
C PRO A 136 13.11 36.28 7.79
N GLY A 137 12.85 35.79 6.57
CA GLY A 137 13.83 35.06 5.77
C GLY A 137 13.89 33.55 6.01
N THR A 138 13.04 33.01 6.89
CA THR A 138 12.83 31.57 7.04
C THR A 138 11.65 31.09 6.21
N VAL A 139 11.86 30.06 5.39
CA VAL A 139 10.80 29.32 4.72
C VAL A 139 10.82 27.85 5.15
N ILE A 140 9.67 27.21 5.17
CA ILE A 140 9.49 25.82 5.59
C ILE A 140 8.87 25.03 4.45
N LEU A 141 9.59 24.04 3.92
CA LEU A 141 9.06 23.07 2.97
C LEU A 141 8.46 21.90 3.74
N VAL A 142 7.14 21.73 3.64
CA VAL A 142 6.37 20.73 4.39
C VAL A 142 5.96 19.61 3.45
N GLY A 143 6.50 18.42 3.68
CA GLY A 143 6.13 17.20 2.95
C GLY A 143 4.87 16.57 3.52
N ALA A 144 3.93 16.23 2.64
CA ALA A 144 2.65 15.61 3.01
C ALA A 144 2.53 14.15 2.55
N GLY A 145 3.63 13.50 2.17
CA GLY A 145 3.62 12.15 1.64
C GLY A 145 3.36 12.08 0.13
N ASP A 146 3.90 13.02 -0.65
CA ASP A 146 3.95 12.95 -2.11
C ASP A 146 5.33 12.43 -2.55
N PRO A 147 5.46 11.17 -2.98
CA PRO A 147 6.73 10.66 -3.50
C PRO A 147 7.01 11.13 -4.94
N THR A 148 6.00 11.68 -5.60
CA THR A 148 6.02 11.99 -7.04
C THR A 148 6.61 13.36 -7.33
N LEU A 149 6.58 14.29 -6.37
CA LEU A 149 7.15 15.64 -6.48
C LEU A 149 8.50 15.62 -7.18
N SER A 150 8.64 16.33 -8.29
CA SER A 150 9.79 16.21 -9.16
C SER A 150 10.69 17.43 -9.11
N ALA A 151 11.99 17.19 -9.02
CA ALA A 151 13.02 18.22 -9.14
C ALA A 151 13.54 18.38 -10.58
N LEU A 152 13.00 17.62 -11.53
CA LEU A 152 13.36 17.77 -12.94
C LEU A 152 12.85 19.10 -13.51
N PRO A 153 13.53 19.67 -14.51
CA PRO A 153 13.08 20.88 -15.20
C PRO A 153 11.67 20.77 -15.78
N ALA A 154 11.03 21.91 -16.01
CA ALA A 154 9.77 21.97 -16.75
C ALA A 154 9.90 21.29 -18.12
N GLY A 155 8.88 20.53 -18.52
CA GLY A 155 8.88 19.73 -19.74
C GLY A 155 9.59 18.38 -19.64
N GLN A 156 10.33 18.10 -18.55
CA GLN A 156 10.92 16.78 -18.30
C GLN A 156 10.06 15.96 -17.33
N GLN A 157 10.08 14.64 -17.53
CA GLN A 157 9.30 13.69 -16.74
C GLN A 157 10.23 12.75 -15.98
N SER A 158 9.88 12.47 -14.73
CA SER A 158 10.42 11.31 -14.02
C SER A 158 9.62 10.08 -14.43
N VAL A 159 9.83 8.95 -13.76
CA VAL A 159 8.93 7.79 -13.89
C VAL A 159 7.47 8.16 -13.57
N TYR A 160 7.28 9.17 -12.73
CA TYR A 160 5.97 9.73 -12.38
C TYR A 160 5.59 10.79 -13.42
N ALA A 161 4.93 10.34 -14.51
CA ALA A 161 4.48 11.22 -15.59
C ALA A 161 3.56 12.32 -15.06
N ASN A 162 3.77 13.58 -15.41
CA ASN A 162 3.00 14.75 -14.96
C ASN A 162 3.08 15.04 -13.45
N ALA A 163 4.15 14.59 -12.79
CA ALA A 163 4.44 14.96 -11.41
C ALA A 163 4.49 16.49 -11.19
N PRO A 164 4.01 17.00 -10.04
CA PRO A 164 4.19 18.39 -9.67
C PRO A 164 5.67 18.73 -9.57
N LYS A 165 6.01 20.01 -9.75
CA LYS A 165 7.41 20.45 -9.83
C LYS A 165 7.82 21.27 -8.62
N LEU A 166 9.02 20.96 -8.13
CA LEU A 166 9.68 21.74 -7.09
C LEU A 166 9.98 23.18 -7.56
N SER A 167 10.22 23.36 -8.87
CA SER A 167 10.38 24.69 -9.48
C SER A 167 9.10 25.52 -9.42
N THR A 168 7.91 24.91 -9.46
CA THR A 168 6.63 25.63 -9.31
C THR A 168 6.50 26.23 -7.91
N LEU A 169 6.87 25.46 -6.86
CA LEU A 169 6.96 26.00 -5.51
C LEU A 169 7.97 27.14 -5.43
N ALA A 170 9.17 26.94 -6.00
CA ALA A 170 10.22 27.94 -5.95
C ALA A 170 9.84 29.25 -6.65
N LEU A 171 9.10 29.20 -7.76
CA LEU A 171 8.59 30.40 -8.43
C LEU A 171 7.65 31.20 -7.53
N LYS A 172 6.71 30.53 -6.84
CA LYS A 172 5.80 31.18 -5.89
C LYS A 172 6.50 31.78 -4.68
N VAL A 173 7.52 31.10 -4.17
CA VAL A 173 8.36 31.65 -3.10
C VAL A 173 9.15 32.87 -3.58
N ASN A 174 9.66 32.87 -4.81
CA ASN A 174 10.33 34.04 -5.40
C ASN A 174 9.37 35.23 -5.56
N GLU A 175 8.16 35.01 -6.07
CA GLU A 175 7.11 36.04 -6.16
C GLU A 175 6.81 36.65 -4.78
N TRP A 176 6.62 35.79 -3.76
CA TRP A 176 6.40 36.23 -2.38
C TRP A 176 7.59 37.01 -1.82
N ALA A 177 8.81 36.52 -2.04
CA ALA A 177 10.04 37.14 -1.54
C ALA A 177 10.22 38.55 -2.11
N VAL A 178 10.00 38.73 -3.42
CA VAL A 178 10.06 40.04 -4.08
C VAL A 178 9.00 40.99 -3.54
N ALA A 179 7.75 40.53 -3.40
CA ALA A 179 6.65 41.36 -2.91
C ALA A 179 6.86 41.86 -1.47
N ASN A 180 7.65 41.13 -0.66
CA ASN A 180 7.89 41.44 0.74
C ASN A 180 9.31 41.93 1.04
N GLY A 181 10.18 42.08 0.02
CA GLY A 181 11.57 42.50 0.20
C GLY A 181 12.40 41.53 1.06
N VAL A 182 12.14 40.22 0.96
CA VAL A 182 12.79 39.19 1.79
C VAL A 182 13.84 38.42 0.99
N THR A 183 15.00 38.19 1.60
CA THR A 183 15.96 37.16 1.17
C THR A 183 15.77 35.91 2.03
N VAL A 184 15.83 34.73 1.43
CA VAL A 184 15.72 33.46 2.16
C VAL A 184 17.09 33.10 2.74
N ASN A 185 17.18 33.11 4.07
CA ASN A 185 18.39 32.80 4.84
C ASN A 185 18.32 31.42 5.51
N ASN A 186 17.11 30.88 5.71
CA ASN A 186 16.92 29.57 6.32
C ASN A 186 15.79 28.80 5.63
N ILE A 187 16.03 27.52 5.38
CA ILE A 187 15.07 26.58 4.81
C ILE A 187 14.91 25.44 5.82
N VAL A 188 13.72 25.35 6.41
CA VAL A 188 13.34 24.23 7.29
C VAL A 188 12.65 23.16 6.46
N LEU A 189 13.00 21.90 6.69
CA LEU A 189 12.41 20.74 6.04
C LEU A 189 11.55 20.00 7.05
N ASP A 190 10.24 20.12 6.91
CA ASP A 190 9.30 19.36 7.72
C ASP A 190 8.93 18.06 7.00
N SER A 191 9.36 16.95 7.60
CA SER A 191 9.06 15.59 7.16
C SER A 191 8.40 14.74 8.26
N THR A 192 7.85 15.40 9.29
CA THR A 192 7.40 14.77 10.53
C THR A 192 6.05 14.06 10.42
N LEU A 193 5.30 14.25 9.34
CA LEU A 193 3.96 13.68 9.16
C LEU A 193 3.90 12.15 9.36
N PHE A 194 4.93 11.41 8.96
CA PHE A 194 4.99 9.95 9.17
C PHE A 194 5.64 9.63 10.51
N ALA A 195 4.81 9.47 11.55
CA ALA A 195 5.19 9.13 12.92
C ALA A 195 6.37 9.97 13.46
N GLY A 196 6.28 11.29 13.30
CA GLY A 196 7.29 12.25 13.78
C GLY A 196 8.62 12.23 13.03
N GLY A 197 8.71 11.51 11.90
CA GLY A 197 9.97 11.37 11.15
C GLY A 197 11.03 10.51 11.86
N GLY A 198 10.64 9.69 12.84
CA GLY A 198 11.54 8.81 13.58
C GLY A 198 12.19 7.73 12.71
N ALA A 199 13.39 7.26 13.06
CA ALA A 199 14.13 6.27 12.26
C ALA A 199 13.32 4.98 11.97
N ALA A 200 12.56 4.50 12.96
CA ALA A 200 11.71 3.32 12.83
C ALA A 200 10.51 3.52 11.87
N SER A 201 10.14 4.76 11.54
CA SER A 201 9.07 5.03 10.57
C SER A 201 9.56 5.04 9.12
N LYS A 202 10.87 5.22 8.91
CA LYS A 202 11.54 5.40 7.60
C LYS A 202 11.93 4.10 6.91
N TRP A 203 12.20 3.03 7.66
CA TRP A 203 12.61 1.74 7.10
C TRP A 203 12.00 0.58 7.88
N GLU A 204 11.33 -0.34 7.18
CA GLU A 204 10.77 -1.53 7.84
C GLU A 204 11.91 -2.50 8.17
N SER A 205 11.88 -3.05 9.37
CA SER A 205 12.97 -3.85 9.93
C SER A 205 13.30 -5.13 9.16
N SER A 206 12.32 -5.70 8.44
CA SER A 206 12.52 -6.92 7.64
C SER A 206 13.03 -6.66 6.23
N TRP A 207 13.09 -5.40 5.79
CA TRP A 207 13.62 -5.06 4.46
C TRP A 207 15.14 -5.09 4.44
N ALA A 208 15.70 -5.79 3.46
CA ALA A 208 17.14 -5.78 3.22
C ALA A 208 17.60 -4.42 2.68
N ARG A 209 18.67 -3.85 3.23
CA ARG A 209 19.23 -2.57 2.74
C ARG A 209 19.71 -2.63 1.29
N SER A 210 19.94 -3.82 0.74
CA SER A 210 20.21 -4.01 -0.69
C SER A 210 19.07 -3.55 -1.58
N GLU A 211 17.82 -3.58 -1.12
CA GLU A 211 16.65 -3.10 -1.87
C GLU A 211 16.78 -1.60 -2.20
N GLN A 212 17.45 -0.85 -1.32
CA GLN A 212 17.74 0.57 -1.51
C GLN A 212 18.81 0.80 -2.57
N THR A 213 19.91 0.04 -2.50
CA THR A 213 21.04 0.22 -3.42
C THR A 213 20.76 -0.38 -4.81
N GLN A 214 19.97 -1.45 -4.89
CA GLN A 214 19.47 -2.02 -6.14
C GLN A 214 18.38 -1.16 -6.77
N GLY A 215 17.75 -0.28 -5.99
CA GLY A 215 16.86 0.75 -6.50
C GLY A 215 15.38 0.37 -6.54
N TYR A 216 14.95 -0.53 -5.66
CA TYR A 216 13.56 -0.93 -5.52
C TYR A 216 12.79 -0.04 -4.55
N MET A 217 13.45 0.54 -3.53
CA MET A 217 12.78 1.34 -2.51
C MET A 217 13.70 2.35 -1.83
N SER A 218 13.20 3.54 -1.47
CA SER A 218 13.93 4.51 -0.64
C SER A 218 13.54 4.38 0.83
N GLU A 219 14.19 5.13 1.72
CA GLU A 219 13.54 5.40 3.01
C GLU A 219 12.20 6.11 2.79
N VAL A 220 11.17 5.72 3.54
CA VAL A 220 9.81 6.28 3.45
C VAL A 220 9.75 7.55 4.30
N THR A 221 9.77 8.72 3.67
CA THR A 221 9.72 10.02 4.36
C THR A 221 8.57 10.87 3.83
N ALA A 222 7.95 11.69 4.67
CA ALA A 222 6.83 12.52 4.21
C ALA A 222 7.26 13.60 3.20
N LEU A 223 8.54 13.96 3.18
CA LEU A 223 9.15 14.84 2.20
C LEU A 223 10.17 14.08 1.36
N GLN A 224 9.89 13.94 0.07
CA GLN A 224 10.77 13.29 -0.89
C GLN A 224 10.57 13.90 -2.28
N VAL A 225 11.56 13.75 -3.16
CA VAL A 225 11.44 14.14 -4.56
C VAL A 225 11.91 13.02 -5.49
N ASP A 226 11.18 12.81 -6.59
CA ASP A 226 11.45 11.80 -7.63
C ASP A 226 11.59 10.37 -7.09
N GLY A 227 10.90 10.02 -6.01
CA GLY A 227 11.06 8.73 -5.34
C GLY A 227 12.47 8.51 -4.77
N ASP A 228 13.24 9.59 -4.56
CA ASP A 228 14.66 9.60 -4.21
C ASP A 228 15.58 8.82 -5.18
N ARG A 229 15.14 8.68 -6.43
CA ARG A 229 15.92 8.04 -7.49
C ARG A 229 17.16 8.85 -7.81
N LYS A 230 18.31 8.17 -7.94
CA LYS A 230 19.51 8.77 -8.53
C LYS A 230 19.28 9.19 -9.98
N ALA A 231 18.57 8.38 -10.75
CA ALA A 231 18.10 8.69 -12.10
C ALA A 231 16.56 8.74 -12.12
N PRO A 232 15.94 9.92 -11.96
CA PRO A 232 14.50 10.10 -11.85
C PRO A 232 13.65 9.47 -12.97
N ALA A 233 14.19 9.33 -14.17
CA ALA A 233 13.50 8.75 -15.32
C ALA A 233 13.66 7.21 -15.45
N SER A 234 14.34 6.56 -14.50
CA SER A 234 14.55 5.10 -14.51
C SER A 234 13.78 4.44 -13.37
N GLU A 235 12.90 3.49 -13.70
CA GLU A 235 12.08 2.75 -12.72
C GLU A 235 12.92 2.19 -11.58
N THR A 236 13.95 1.43 -11.96
CA THR A 236 14.96 0.87 -11.07
C THR A 236 16.19 1.77 -11.13
N SER A 237 16.51 2.40 -10.00
CA SER A 237 17.65 3.30 -9.86
C SER A 237 18.10 3.36 -8.40
N PRO A 238 19.40 3.30 -8.07
CA PRO A 238 19.83 3.39 -6.68
C PRO A 238 19.16 4.57 -5.94
N ARG A 239 18.76 4.33 -4.69
CA ARG A 239 18.19 5.34 -3.79
C ARG A 239 19.24 5.83 -2.80
N SER A 240 19.05 7.02 -2.25
CA SER A 240 19.93 7.53 -1.18
C SER A 240 19.41 7.10 0.20
N THR A 241 20.24 7.35 1.22
CA THR A 241 19.87 7.24 2.64
C THR A 241 19.47 8.59 3.26
N LYS A 242 19.28 9.63 2.44
CA LYS A 242 19.00 11.00 2.90
C LYS A 242 17.93 11.69 2.02
N PRO A 243 16.75 11.10 1.81
CA PRO A 243 15.74 11.64 0.89
C PRO A 243 15.29 13.07 1.26
N VAL A 244 15.13 13.37 2.55
CA VAL A 244 14.72 14.70 3.05
C VAL A 244 15.79 15.75 2.74
N ALA A 245 17.05 15.48 3.10
CA ALA A 245 18.16 16.38 2.80
C ALA A 245 18.34 16.61 1.29
N ASN A 246 18.16 15.57 0.47
CA ASN A 246 18.19 15.70 -0.98
C ASN A 246 17.07 16.60 -1.52
N ALA A 247 15.85 16.45 -0.99
CA ALA A 247 14.72 17.31 -1.34
C ALA A 247 15.03 18.78 -0.99
N GLY A 248 15.55 19.05 0.21
CA GLY A 248 15.95 20.39 0.62
C GLY A 248 17.05 21.00 -0.22
N ALA A 249 18.09 20.23 -0.56
CA ALA A 249 19.17 20.70 -1.44
C ALA A 249 18.64 21.05 -2.86
N LYS A 250 17.75 20.21 -3.40
CA LYS A 250 17.10 20.46 -4.69
C LYS A 250 16.16 21.67 -4.63
N PHE A 251 15.47 21.89 -3.51
CA PHE A 251 14.59 23.04 -3.32
C PHE A 251 15.37 24.34 -3.20
N LYS A 252 16.44 24.36 -2.38
CA LYS A 252 17.39 25.49 -2.31
C LYS A 252 17.92 25.85 -3.70
N LYS A 253 18.32 24.85 -4.48
CA LYS A 253 18.77 25.06 -5.87
C LYS A 253 17.67 25.66 -6.75
N ALA A 254 16.42 25.18 -6.62
CA ALA A 254 15.29 25.70 -7.38
C ALA A 254 14.92 27.15 -7.01
N LEU A 255 15.10 27.56 -5.74
CA LEU A 255 14.90 28.94 -5.29
C LEU A 255 15.91 29.91 -5.93
N GLY A 256 17.12 29.46 -6.24
CA GLY A 256 18.12 30.26 -6.95
C GLY A 256 18.70 31.37 -6.08
N THR A 257 18.81 32.58 -6.63
CA THR A 257 19.58 33.68 -6.04
C THR A 257 19.07 34.11 -4.67
N ILE A 258 17.75 34.08 -4.44
CA ILE A 258 17.13 34.45 -3.16
C ILE A 258 17.53 33.55 -2.00
N ALA A 259 18.11 32.37 -2.27
CA ALA A 259 18.48 31.38 -1.26
C ALA A 259 19.97 31.00 -1.32
N THR A 260 20.83 31.77 -1.98
CA THR A 260 22.24 31.42 -2.21
C THR A 260 22.97 31.09 -0.88
N GLY A 261 22.81 31.95 0.13
CA GLY A 261 23.39 31.80 1.46
C GLY A 261 22.55 30.97 2.44
N ALA A 262 21.40 30.43 2.01
CA ALA A 262 20.45 29.82 2.94
C ALA A 262 21.00 28.56 3.63
N THR A 263 20.82 28.44 4.93
CA THR A 263 20.99 27.17 5.65
C THR A 263 19.81 26.26 5.35
N VAL A 264 20.05 24.95 5.31
CA VAL A 264 19.00 23.93 5.16
C VAL A 264 19.06 23.00 6.35
N VAL A 265 17.95 22.91 7.10
CA VAL A 265 17.86 22.12 8.32
C VAL A 265 16.54 21.35 8.37
N GLU A 266 16.54 20.17 8.99
CA GLU A 266 15.28 19.48 9.32
C GLU A 266 14.66 20.13 10.57
N GLY A 267 13.33 20.20 10.62
CA GLY A 267 12.60 20.79 11.74
C GLY A 267 11.09 20.68 11.55
N GLU A 268 10.32 21.15 12.52
CA GLU A 268 8.85 21.14 12.47
C GLU A 268 8.32 22.50 11.99
N LEU A 269 7.16 22.49 11.32
CA LEU A 269 6.41 23.70 10.99
C LEU A 269 6.06 24.47 12.27
N PRO A 270 6.60 25.70 12.48
CA PRO A 270 6.30 26.46 13.67
C PRO A 270 4.86 26.99 13.67
N ALA A 271 4.29 27.15 14.86
CA ALA A 271 2.98 27.77 15.03
C ALA A 271 3.01 29.23 14.52
N GLY A 272 1.98 29.62 13.77
CA GLY A 272 1.86 30.97 13.21
C GLY A 272 2.58 31.17 11.87
N ALA A 273 3.24 30.15 11.33
CA ALA A 273 3.73 30.18 9.96
C ALA A 273 2.57 30.34 8.95
N VAL A 274 2.83 31.05 7.85
CA VAL A 274 1.82 31.42 6.83
C VAL A 274 2.13 30.70 5.54
N GLU A 275 1.13 30.03 4.94
CA GLU A 275 1.28 29.35 3.65
C GLU A 275 1.57 30.38 2.55
N ILE A 276 2.63 30.17 1.76
CA ILE A 276 3.05 31.06 0.67
C ILE A 276 3.09 30.37 -0.70
N ALA A 277 3.15 29.04 -0.73
CA ALA A 277 3.10 28.27 -1.96
C ALA A 277 2.57 26.86 -1.71
N LYS A 278 1.97 26.26 -2.73
CA LYS A 278 1.60 24.85 -2.74
C LYS A 278 1.62 24.26 -4.14
N VAL A 279 1.80 22.95 -4.21
CA VAL A 279 1.58 22.13 -5.40
C VAL A 279 0.80 20.87 -5.01
N SER A 280 -0.01 20.37 -5.93
CA SER A 280 -0.79 19.15 -5.74
C SER A 280 -0.22 18.04 -6.60
N SER A 281 -0.16 16.83 -6.05
CA SER A 281 0.15 15.63 -6.82
C SER A 281 -0.89 15.37 -7.90
N GLN A 282 -0.60 14.39 -8.75
CA GLN A 282 -1.67 13.72 -9.48
C GLN A 282 -2.63 13.02 -8.51
N THR A 283 -3.82 12.74 -9.00
CA THR A 283 -4.81 11.90 -8.33
C THR A 283 -4.26 10.50 -8.10
N ILE A 284 -4.62 9.87 -6.98
CA ILE A 284 -4.08 8.55 -6.63
C ILE A 284 -4.47 7.44 -7.61
N ASP A 285 -5.48 7.61 -8.46
CA ASP A 285 -5.75 6.66 -9.56
C ASP A 285 -4.53 6.49 -10.48
N LYS A 286 -3.80 7.58 -10.75
CA LYS A 286 -2.58 7.55 -11.56
C LYS A 286 -1.45 6.82 -10.84
N TRP A 287 -1.32 7.05 -9.53
CA TRP A 287 -0.34 6.36 -8.69
C TRP A 287 -0.64 4.86 -8.66
N ILE A 288 -1.89 4.47 -8.46
CA ILE A 288 -2.31 3.07 -8.42
C ILE A 288 -1.99 2.36 -9.74
N ARG A 289 -2.31 2.99 -10.88
CA ARG A 289 -2.03 2.41 -12.19
C ARG A 289 -0.54 2.24 -12.43
N HIS A 290 0.27 3.26 -12.14
CA HIS A 290 1.72 3.17 -12.27
C HIS A 290 2.30 2.11 -11.31
N MET A 291 1.91 2.15 -10.03
CA MET A 291 2.28 1.19 -9.00
C MET A 291 2.00 -0.25 -9.43
N LEU A 292 0.84 -0.54 -10.00
CA LEU A 292 0.47 -1.90 -10.40
C LEU A 292 1.24 -2.33 -11.67
N GLN A 293 1.39 -1.43 -12.65
CA GLN A 293 2.11 -1.69 -13.91
C GLN A 293 3.62 -1.91 -13.72
N LYS A 294 4.25 -1.06 -12.92
CA LYS A 294 5.70 -1.03 -12.68
C LYS A 294 6.12 -1.73 -11.40
N SER A 295 5.17 -2.11 -10.56
CA SER A 295 5.41 -2.67 -9.24
C SER A 295 6.17 -1.71 -8.31
N ASP A 296 5.91 -0.40 -8.41
CA ASP A 296 6.62 0.64 -7.65
C ASP A 296 6.36 0.49 -6.14
N ASN A 297 7.41 0.19 -5.36
CA ASN A 297 7.29 0.05 -3.91
C ASN A 297 7.07 1.39 -3.22
N THR A 298 7.61 2.48 -3.77
CA THR A 298 7.51 3.82 -3.17
C THR A 298 6.06 4.29 -3.15
N GLU A 299 5.35 4.22 -4.28
CA GLU A 299 3.92 4.57 -4.30
C GLU A 299 3.09 3.67 -3.38
N ALA A 300 3.40 2.37 -3.31
CA ALA A 300 2.69 1.45 -2.44
C ALA A 300 2.85 1.80 -0.94
N GLU A 301 4.06 2.09 -0.50
CA GLU A 301 4.28 2.51 0.89
C GLU A 301 3.59 3.83 1.17
N TYR A 302 3.72 4.82 0.30
CA TYR A 302 3.14 6.14 0.54
C TYR A 302 1.60 6.08 0.55
N LEU A 303 0.96 5.32 -0.36
CA LEU A 303 -0.48 5.06 -0.30
C LEU A 303 -0.88 4.40 1.02
N ALA A 304 -0.12 3.41 1.49
CA ALA A 304 -0.40 2.75 2.76
C ALA A 304 -0.30 3.71 3.96
N ARG A 305 0.65 4.64 3.94
CA ARG A 305 0.79 5.70 4.96
C ARG A 305 -0.35 6.69 4.92
N LEU A 306 -0.76 7.13 3.73
CA LEU A 306 -1.88 8.05 3.54
C LEU A 306 -3.21 7.43 4.02
N VAL A 307 -3.42 6.14 3.76
CA VAL A 307 -4.55 5.38 4.31
C VAL A 307 -4.55 5.41 5.84
N ALA A 308 -3.40 5.11 6.46
CA ALA A 308 -3.29 5.14 7.92
C ALA A 308 -3.57 6.52 8.52
N LEU A 309 -2.99 7.57 7.94
CA LEU A 309 -3.21 8.96 8.37
C LEU A 309 -4.67 9.39 8.24
N ASN A 310 -5.31 9.11 7.10
CA ASN A 310 -6.70 9.49 6.87
C ASN A 310 -7.65 8.81 7.87
N GLN A 311 -7.31 7.61 8.32
CA GLN A 311 -8.08 6.90 9.34
C GLN A 311 -7.76 7.28 10.78
N GLY A 312 -6.89 8.28 11.00
CA GLY A 312 -6.54 8.83 12.31
C GLY A 312 -5.37 8.14 13.01
N TYR A 313 -4.58 7.34 12.30
CA TYR A 313 -3.34 6.77 12.83
C TYR A 313 -2.13 7.67 12.52
N ASP A 314 -0.97 7.32 13.07
CA ASP A 314 0.26 8.12 12.98
C ASP A 314 1.05 7.95 11.67
N GLY A 315 0.59 7.06 10.77
CA GLY A 315 1.34 6.73 9.56
C GLY A 315 2.67 6.04 9.88
N SER A 316 2.77 5.23 10.93
CA SER A 316 3.88 4.29 11.16
C SER A 316 3.67 2.96 10.43
N PHE A 317 4.71 2.14 10.26
CA PHE A 317 4.54 0.75 9.75
C PHE A 317 3.56 -0.07 10.63
N ALA A 318 3.61 0.12 11.95
CA ALA A 318 2.72 -0.57 12.89
C ALA A 318 1.24 -0.23 12.66
N SER A 319 0.96 0.98 12.15
CA SER A 319 -0.41 1.41 11.86
C SER A 319 -1.00 0.85 10.55
N ILE A 320 -0.15 0.45 9.59
CA ILE A 320 -0.60 0.05 8.24
C ILE A 320 -1.60 -1.11 8.29
N GLY A 321 -1.25 -2.19 8.99
CA GLY A 321 -2.12 -3.37 9.04
C GLY A 321 -3.46 -3.11 9.72
N ILE A 322 -3.49 -2.26 10.74
CA ILE A 322 -4.73 -1.85 11.41
C ILE A 322 -5.58 -1.01 10.44
N ALA A 323 -4.96 -0.06 9.74
CA ALA A 323 -5.63 0.80 8.78
C ALA A 323 -6.19 0.03 7.58
N PHE A 324 -5.49 -0.99 7.08
CA PHE A 324 -5.99 -1.83 5.98
C PHE A 324 -7.21 -2.65 6.41
N LYS A 325 -7.17 -3.26 7.60
CA LYS A 325 -8.33 -3.99 8.14
C LYS A 325 -9.55 -3.08 8.30
N LYS A 326 -9.35 -1.85 8.79
CA LYS A 326 -10.41 -0.86 8.91
C LYS A 326 -10.89 -0.33 7.55
N ALA A 327 -10.01 -0.13 6.57
CA ALA A 327 -10.37 0.26 5.21
C ALA A 327 -11.29 -0.77 4.54
N LEU A 328 -11.01 -2.05 4.77
CA LEU A 328 -11.72 -3.17 4.15
C LEU A 328 -12.91 -3.66 4.98
N ALA A 329 -13.24 -3.02 6.11
CA ALA A 329 -14.34 -3.45 6.98
C ALA A 329 -15.73 -3.33 6.33
N SER A 330 -15.88 -2.44 5.34
CA SER A 330 -17.10 -2.32 4.51
C SER A 330 -17.22 -3.42 3.45
N THR A 331 -16.14 -4.18 3.22
CA THR A 331 -16.12 -5.32 2.32
C THR A 331 -16.51 -6.58 3.10
N ASN A 332 -17.17 -7.54 2.45
CA ASN A 332 -17.44 -8.85 3.04
C ASN A 332 -16.19 -9.77 3.07
N LEU A 333 -14.98 -9.21 2.97
CA LEU A 333 -13.73 -9.96 3.06
C LEU A 333 -13.37 -10.18 4.53
N ASP A 334 -13.06 -11.42 4.91
CA ASP A 334 -12.57 -11.72 6.25
C ASP A 334 -11.11 -11.25 6.39
N THR A 335 -10.91 -10.21 7.19
CA THR A 335 -9.60 -9.59 7.42
C THR A 335 -8.90 -10.11 8.68
N SER A 336 -9.51 -11.04 9.41
CA SER A 336 -9.04 -11.50 10.72
C SER A 336 -7.63 -12.10 10.66
N SER A 337 -7.36 -12.91 9.63
CA SER A 337 -6.09 -13.61 9.43
C SER A 337 -5.01 -12.79 8.73
N LEU A 338 -5.29 -11.54 8.34
CA LEU A 338 -4.30 -10.71 7.64
C LEU A 338 -3.18 -10.28 8.58
N VAL A 339 -1.94 -10.49 8.15
CA VAL A 339 -0.74 -9.88 8.72
C VAL A 339 -0.13 -8.97 7.67
N ILE A 340 -0.08 -7.67 7.96
CA ILE A 340 0.42 -6.66 7.04
C ILE A 340 1.49 -5.86 7.78
N LYS A 341 2.71 -5.91 7.27
CA LYS A 341 3.89 -5.20 7.78
C LYS A 341 4.22 -3.97 6.95
N ASP A 342 3.89 -4.01 5.66
CA ASP A 342 4.14 -2.94 4.72
C ASP A 342 3.08 -2.87 3.61
N GLY A 343 3.10 -1.81 2.81
CA GLY A 343 2.17 -1.64 1.68
C GLY A 343 2.66 -2.25 0.37
N SER A 344 3.97 -2.43 0.21
CA SER A 344 4.60 -2.88 -1.03
C SER A 344 4.63 -4.40 -1.18
N GLY A 345 4.56 -5.14 -0.07
CA GLY A 345 4.78 -6.58 -0.05
C GLY A 345 6.24 -6.99 -0.03
N LEU A 346 7.18 -6.06 0.19
CA LEU A 346 8.61 -6.34 0.25
C LEU A 346 8.97 -7.14 1.51
N SER A 347 8.24 -6.92 2.60
CA SER A 347 8.35 -7.70 3.82
C SER A 347 7.87 -9.13 3.58
N ALA A 348 8.77 -10.09 3.79
CA ALA A 348 8.44 -11.51 3.79
C ALA A 348 7.57 -11.93 5.00
N LEU A 349 7.32 -11.00 5.95
CA LEU A 349 6.49 -11.21 7.13
C LEU A 349 5.03 -10.77 6.92
N ASN A 350 4.68 -10.28 5.73
CA ASN A 350 3.29 -10.20 5.31
C ASN A 350 2.69 -11.62 5.21
N ALA A 351 1.42 -11.76 5.57
CA ALA A 351 0.69 -13.02 5.43
C ALA A 351 -0.75 -12.75 4.99
N VAL A 352 -1.07 -13.15 3.76
CA VAL A 352 -2.41 -13.10 3.17
C VAL A 352 -2.66 -14.42 2.47
N SER A 353 -3.86 -14.98 2.57
CA SER A 353 -4.16 -16.27 1.93
C SER A 353 -4.46 -16.08 0.43
N PRO A 354 -4.14 -17.08 -0.43
CA PRO A 354 -4.56 -17.07 -1.83
C PRO A 354 -6.07 -16.81 -2.01
N THR A 355 -6.90 -17.42 -1.16
CA THR A 355 -8.38 -17.25 -1.18
C THR A 355 -8.78 -15.80 -0.93
N PHE A 356 -8.14 -15.11 0.02
CA PHE A 356 -8.43 -13.70 0.26
C PHE A 356 -8.14 -12.87 -0.99
N VAL A 357 -6.98 -13.07 -1.62
CA VAL A 357 -6.61 -12.31 -2.83
C VAL A 357 -7.52 -12.63 -4.00
N ALA A 358 -7.89 -13.89 -4.22
CA ALA A 358 -8.81 -14.27 -5.28
C ALA A 358 -10.22 -13.68 -5.05
N LYS A 359 -10.72 -13.66 -3.82
CA LYS A 359 -11.98 -12.98 -3.48
C LYS A 359 -11.88 -11.46 -3.66
N LEU A 360 -10.74 -10.85 -3.37
CA LEU A 360 -10.52 -9.44 -3.70
C LEU A 360 -10.53 -9.21 -5.22
N MET A 361 -10.00 -10.15 -6.02
CA MET A 361 -10.09 -10.08 -7.49
C MET A 361 -11.53 -10.15 -8.01
N GLN A 362 -12.46 -10.83 -7.30
CA GLN A 362 -13.88 -10.76 -7.63
C GLN A 362 -14.38 -9.31 -7.55
N MET A 363 -14.06 -8.61 -6.46
CA MET A 363 -14.47 -7.22 -6.28
C MET A 363 -13.83 -6.29 -7.32
N VAL A 364 -12.59 -6.57 -7.72
CA VAL A 364 -11.90 -5.86 -8.80
C VAL A 364 -12.57 -6.08 -10.14
N LEU A 365 -12.99 -7.31 -10.43
CA LEU A 365 -13.74 -7.65 -11.65
C LEU A 365 -15.11 -6.97 -11.67
N ASP A 366 -15.77 -6.87 -10.51
CA ASP A 366 -17.10 -6.25 -10.37
C ASP A 366 -17.07 -4.71 -10.34
N GLY A 367 -15.88 -4.09 -10.30
CA GLY A 367 -15.74 -2.62 -10.21
C GLY A 367 -16.23 -2.05 -8.87
N TRP A 368 -16.10 -2.81 -7.77
CA TRP A 368 -16.57 -2.35 -6.46
C TRP A 368 -15.88 -1.06 -6.03
N GLY A 369 -16.64 0.02 -5.81
CA GLY A 369 -16.11 1.26 -5.21
C GLY A 369 -14.82 1.76 -5.87
N ASP A 370 -14.87 1.96 -7.19
CA ASP A 370 -13.78 2.39 -8.06
C ASP A 370 -12.66 1.33 -8.29
N PHE A 371 -12.87 0.07 -7.93
CA PHE A 371 -11.87 -1.00 -8.11
C PHE A 371 -11.63 -1.36 -9.59
N GLU A 372 -12.43 -0.87 -10.54
CA GLU A 372 -12.09 -0.94 -11.96
C GLU A 372 -10.73 -0.27 -12.26
N ILE A 373 -10.32 0.71 -11.46
CA ILE A 373 -8.99 1.33 -11.54
C ILE A 373 -7.88 0.30 -11.26
N ILE A 374 -8.11 -0.63 -10.33
CA ILE A 374 -7.17 -1.73 -10.05
C ILE A 374 -7.11 -2.63 -11.28
N ASN A 375 -8.26 -3.04 -11.83
CA ASN A 375 -8.34 -3.91 -13.00
C ASN A 375 -7.61 -3.31 -14.21
N GLU A 376 -7.82 -2.02 -14.45
CA GLU A 376 -7.15 -1.27 -15.52
C GLU A 376 -5.65 -1.06 -15.27
N GLY A 377 -5.22 -1.00 -14.01
CA GLY A 377 -3.82 -0.92 -13.59
C GLY A 377 -3.06 -2.24 -13.63
N LEU A 378 -3.73 -3.40 -13.64
CA LEU A 378 -3.06 -4.71 -13.68
C LEU A 378 -2.29 -4.92 -15.01
N PRO A 379 -1.04 -5.42 -14.96
CA PRO A 379 -0.32 -5.92 -16.13
C PRO A 379 -1.11 -6.99 -16.90
N SER A 380 -1.00 -6.97 -18.23
CA SER A 380 -1.59 -7.98 -19.14
C SER A 380 -0.50 -8.91 -19.68
N ALA A 381 -0.76 -10.22 -19.64
CA ALA A 381 0.13 -11.27 -20.14
C ALA A 381 0.64 -10.99 -21.56
N GLY A 382 1.95 -10.90 -21.72
CA GLY A 382 2.60 -10.68 -23.02
C GLY A 382 2.46 -9.27 -23.61
N GLU A 383 1.79 -8.34 -22.91
CA GLU A 383 1.42 -7.03 -23.48
C GLU A 383 1.94 -5.85 -22.65
N THR A 384 1.69 -5.83 -21.34
CA THR A 384 1.93 -4.62 -20.52
C THR A 384 2.56 -4.92 -19.18
N GLY A 385 3.15 -3.88 -18.58
CA GLY A 385 3.73 -3.91 -17.24
C GLY A 385 4.75 -5.02 -17.03
N SER A 386 4.78 -5.56 -15.81
CA SER A 386 5.67 -6.66 -15.42
C SER A 386 5.36 -8.01 -16.09
N LEU A 387 4.30 -8.09 -16.90
CA LEU A 387 3.95 -9.28 -17.68
C LEU A 387 4.28 -9.16 -19.17
N ALA A 388 4.74 -7.99 -19.65
CA ALA A 388 4.98 -7.74 -21.07
C ALA A 388 5.96 -8.73 -21.73
N THR A 389 6.89 -9.31 -20.96
CA THR A 389 7.87 -10.28 -21.45
C THR A 389 7.56 -11.73 -21.08
N ARG A 390 6.45 -12.00 -20.39
CA ARG A 390 5.99 -13.32 -19.93
C ARG A 390 4.92 -13.90 -20.86
N PHE A 391 4.52 -15.15 -20.61
CA PHE A 391 3.50 -15.86 -21.42
C PHE A 391 3.86 -15.97 -22.91
N LYS A 392 5.09 -16.40 -23.22
CA LYS A 392 5.60 -16.61 -24.58
C LYS A 392 5.75 -18.11 -24.90
N GLY A 393 6.10 -18.43 -26.14
CA GLY A 393 6.34 -19.80 -26.58
C GLY A 393 5.10 -20.66 -26.39
N ASP A 394 5.24 -21.77 -25.65
CA ASP A 394 4.15 -22.69 -25.37
C ASP A 394 2.99 -22.07 -24.59
N ASN A 395 3.16 -20.89 -23.99
CA ASN A 395 2.10 -20.16 -23.28
C ASN A 395 1.49 -19.00 -24.10
N ALA A 396 1.84 -18.88 -25.39
CA ALA A 396 1.44 -17.75 -26.22
C ALA A 396 -0.08 -17.63 -26.43
N ASP A 397 -0.84 -18.71 -26.22
CA ASP A 397 -2.31 -18.70 -26.31
C ASP A 397 -2.99 -18.00 -25.13
N ALA A 398 -2.26 -17.71 -24.04
CA ALA A 398 -2.74 -16.94 -22.89
C ALA A 398 -2.38 -15.44 -22.96
N VAL A 399 -1.69 -14.99 -24.01
CA VAL A 399 -1.37 -13.56 -24.22
C VAL A 399 -2.67 -12.74 -24.29
N GLY A 400 -2.73 -11.64 -23.54
CA GLY A 400 -3.91 -10.78 -23.43
C GLY A 400 -5.08 -11.39 -22.65
N LYS A 401 -4.95 -12.62 -22.12
CA LYS A 401 -6.02 -13.35 -21.41
C LYS A 401 -5.86 -13.37 -19.90
N VAL A 402 -4.69 -12.97 -19.39
CA VAL A 402 -4.39 -12.91 -17.95
C VAL A 402 -4.05 -11.48 -17.58
N ARG A 403 -4.83 -10.88 -16.69
CA ARG A 403 -4.55 -9.57 -16.07
C ARG A 403 -4.19 -9.81 -14.61
N ALA A 404 -2.93 -9.63 -14.24
CA ALA A 404 -2.45 -10.09 -12.94
C ALA A 404 -1.29 -9.27 -12.40
N LYS A 405 -1.21 -9.19 -11.07
CA LYS A 405 -0.10 -8.58 -10.36
C LYS A 405 0.97 -9.61 -10.08
N THR A 406 2.18 -9.37 -10.56
CA THR A 406 3.37 -10.15 -10.20
C THR A 406 3.89 -9.80 -8.81
N GLY A 407 4.58 -10.74 -8.17
CA GLY A 407 5.39 -10.49 -6.99
C GLY A 407 6.68 -11.30 -6.97
N TRP A 408 7.71 -10.69 -6.38
CA TRP A 408 9.00 -11.31 -6.12
C TRP A 408 9.56 -10.82 -4.78
N ILE A 409 10.12 -11.76 -4.03
CA ILE A 409 11.03 -11.57 -2.90
C ILE A 409 12.09 -12.68 -2.98
N ASN A 410 13.18 -12.58 -2.20
CA ASN A 410 14.30 -13.54 -2.28
C ASN A 410 13.90 -15.02 -2.25
N ASN A 411 12.84 -15.37 -1.51
CA ASN A 411 12.36 -16.75 -1.34
C ASN A 411 10.92 -16.94 -1.87
N GLY A 412 10.51 -16.18 -2.89
CA GLY A 412 9.15 -16.29 -3.38
C GLY A 412 8.86 -15.58 -4.69
N TYR A 413 8.06 -16.23 -5.54
CA TYR A 413 7.42 -15.64 -6.71
C TYR A 413 5.92 -15.83 -6.61
N THR A 414 5.16 -14.78 -6.92
CA THR A 414 3.71 -14.81 -6.82
C THR A 414 3.06 -14.20 -8.05
N LEU A 415 1.85 -14.66 -8.37
CA LEU A 415 1.01 -14.09 -9.40
C LEU A 415 -0.45 -14.23 -8.98
N ALA A 416 -1.20 -13.13 -9.00
CA ALA A 416 -2.63 -13.16 -8.69
C ALA A 416 -3.39 -12.18 -9.57
N GLY A 417 -4.60 -12.56 -9.98
CA GLY A 417 -5.33 -11.80 -10.99
C GLY A 417 -6.60 -12.46 -11.48
N ILE A 418 -6.98 -12.04 -12.69
CA ILE A 418 -8.16 -12.48 -13.43
C ILE A 418 -7.69 -13.15 -14.72
N ILE A 419 -8.31 -14.28 -15.06
CA ILE A 419 -8.10 -15.01 -16.31
C ILE A 419 -9.42 -14.99 -17.08
N SER A 420 -9.41 -14.50 -18.32
CA SER A 420 -10.48 -14.74 -19.28
C SER A 420 -10.19 -16.06 -19.99
N ALA A 421 -10.75 -17.15 -19.46
CA ALA A 421 -10.46 -18.51 -19.89
C ALA A 421 -10.91 -18.79 -21.33
N LYS A 422 -10.36 -19.86 -21.91
CA LYS A 422 -10.59 -20.23 -23.31
C LYS A 422 -12.05 -20.58 -23.62
N ASP A 423 -12.78 -21.07 -22.63
CA ASP A 423 -14.20 -21.39 -22.72
C ASP A 423 -15.14 -20.18 -22.46
N GLY A 424 -14.56 -18.99 -22.24
CA GLY A 424 -15.29 -17.75 -21.94
C GLY A 424 -15.55 -17.52 -20.45
N THR A 425 -15.19 -18.45 -19.58
CA THR A 425 -15.34 -18.28 -18.12
C THR A 425 -14.30 -17.30 -17.58
N ASN A 426 -14.71 -16.38 -16.71
CA ASN A 426 -13.74 -15.61 -15.93
C ASN A 426 -13.34 -16.39 -14.67
N LEU A 427 -12.03 -16.57 -14.50
CA LEU A 427 -11.43 -17.20 -13.32
C LEU A 427 -10.67 -16.16 -12.50
N LEU A 428 -10.72 -16.32 -11.19
CA LEU A 428 -9.97 -15.52 -10.22
C LEU A 428 -8.91 -16.41 -9.61
N PHE A 429 -7.67 -15.96 -9.54
CA PHE A 429 -6.60 -16.83 -9.08
C PHE A 429 -5.57 -16.10 -8.22
N ALA A 430 -4.89 -16.90 -7.40
CA ALA A 430 -3.64 -16.52 -6.77
C ALA A 430 -2.74 -17.76 -6.72
N VAL A 431 -1.47 -17.60 -7.10
CA VAL A 431 -0.43 -18.63 -7.09
C VAL A 431 0.79 -18.08 -6.37
N TYR A 432 1.20 -18.73 -5.29
CA TYR A 432 2.40 -18.44 -4.52
C TYR A 432 3.35 -19.63 -4.60
N ALA A 433 4.50 -19.41 -5.24
CA ALA A 433 5.63 -20.33 -5.24
C ALA A 433 6.65 -19.81 -4.23
N LEU A 434 6.73 -20.44 -3.06
CA LEU A 434 7.54 -19.98 -1.92
C LEU A 434 8.63 -20.98 -1.54
N GLY A 435 9.59 -20.54 -0.71
CA GLY A 435 10.69 -21.37 -0.23
C GLY A 435 11.94 -21.23 -1.10
N PRO A 436 12.73 -22.30 -1.33
CA PRO A 436 13.99 -22.24 -2.06
C PRO A 436 13.80 -22.16 -3.59
N VAL A 437 12.95 -21.24 -4.05
CA VAL A 437 12.61 -21.04 -5.46
C VAL A 437 13.62 -20.13 -6.16
N LYS A 438 13.77 -20.30 -7.48
CA LYS A 438 14.66 -19.49 -8.33
C LYS A 438 13.84 -18.77 -9.41
N ASP A 439 14.50 -17.98 -10.24
CA ASP A 439 13.85 -17.20 -11.30
C ASP A 439 12.97 -18.03 -12.25
N ASN A 440 13.33 -19.30 -12.48
CA ASN A 440 12.55 -20.25 -13.29
C ASN A 440 11.15 -20.55 -12.70
N ALA A 441 10.88 -20.26 -11.44
CA ALA A 441 9.54 -20.32 -10.86
C ALA A 441 8.56 -19.41 -11.60
N LYS A 442 9.02 -18.30 -12.20
CA LYS A 442 8.17 -17.43 -13.04
C LYS A 442 7.58 -18.20 -14.22
N GLN A 443 8.39 -19.03 -14.88
CA GLN A 443 7.96 -19.83 -16.02
C GLN A 443 7.03 -20.96 -15.56
N ALA A 444 7.33 -21.60 -14.44
CA ALA A 444 6.44 -22.63 -13.87
C ALA A 444 5.06 -22.06 -13.50
N ILE A 445 5.01 -20.86 -12.91
CA ILE A 445 3.76 -20.13 -12.66
C ILE A 445 3.04 -19.81 -13.97
N ASP A 446 3.75 -19.34 -15.02
CA ASP A 446 3.13 -19.04 -16.32
C ASP A 446 2.53 -20.30 -16.96
N ASN A 447 3.23 -21.43 -16.88
CA ASN A 447 2.73 -22.72 -17.37
C ASN A 447 1.45 -23.12 -16.63
N LEU A 448 1.48 -23.08 -15.29
CA LEU A 448 0.34 -23.44 -14.45
C LEU A 448 -0.88 -22.53 -14.73
N VAL A 449 -0.68 -21.22 -14.82
CA VAL A 449 -1.74 -20.24 -15.10
C VAL A 449 -2.28 -20.37 -16.53
N THR A 450 -1.42 -20.71 -17.48
CA THR A 450 -1.86 -21.08 -18.85
C THR A 450 -2.69 -22.36 -18.84
N GLY A 451 -2.35 -23.34 -17.98
CA GLY A 451 -3.16 -24.52 -17.71
C GLY A 451 -4.57 -24.14 -17.23
N PHE A 452 -4.67 -23.26 -16.22
CA PHE A 452 -5.97 -22.76 -15.76
C PHE A 452 -6.77 -22.09 -16.88
N TYR A 453 -6.12 -21.23 -17.68
CA TYR A 453 -6.73 -20.59 -18.85
C TYR A 453 -7.29 -21.60 -19.86
N ARG A 454 -6.54 -22.67 -20.16
CA ARG A 454 -6.95 -23.72 -21.10
C ARG A 454 -8.10 -24.56 -20.55
N CYS A 455 -8.09 -24.85 -19.26
CA CYS A 455 -9.12 -25.66 -18.62
C CYS A 455 -10.44 -24.92 -18.41
N GLY A 456 -10.42 -23.63 -18.07
CA GLY A 456 -11.64 -22.87 -17.80
C GLY A 456 -12.49 -23.48 -16.68
N ASP A 457 -13.80 -23.54 -16.89
CA ASP A 457 -14.76 -24.19 -15.98
C ASP A 457 -14.67 -25.72 -15.99
N GLN A 458 -13.81 -26.32 -16.83
CA GLN A 458 -13.51 -27.76 -16.79
C GLN A 458 -12.30 -28.10 -15.92
N LEU A 459 -11.72 -27.10 -15.22
CA LEU A 459 -10.59 -27.29 -14.32
C LEU A 459 -10.96 -28.18 -13.12
N SER A 460 -10.33 -29.34 -13.03
CA SER A 460 -10.44 -30.23 -11.87
C SER A 460 -9.48 -29.80 -10.76
N ASN A 461 -9.77 -30.22 -9.53
CA ASN A 461 -8.91 -29.98 -8.36
C ASN A 461 -7.80 -31.05 -8.18
N GLU A 462 -7.63 -31.92 -9.18
CA GLU A 462 -6.64 -33.02 -9.15
C GLU A 462 -5.20 -32.54 -9.03
#